data_AF-A0A1H8RQG7-F1
#
_entry.id   AF-A0A1H8RQG7-F1
#
_cell.length_a   1.000
_cell.length_b   1.000
_cell.length_c   1.000
_cell.angle_alpha   90.00
_cell.angle_beta   90.00
_cell.angle_gamma   90.00
#
_symmetry.space_group_name_H-M   'P 1'
#
loop_
_entity.id
_entity.type
_entity.pdbx_description
1 polymer ?
#
loop_
_entity_poly.entity_id
_entity_poly.type
_entity_poly.pdbx_seq_one_letter_code
_entity_poly.pdbx_strand_id
1 'polypeptide(L)'
;MKTHWRMSSVNGVFLAAYFVPTWLIVAFNIMVSPIHALYDRPNIAVAIFVSDHFHLAATATVRTAWLLALAKLTVAAFFAVFVALLTRPSIRKTGGCDEALGIALTIGSVISFASMVMASKVGEAEAMRLHATELLLLLGTAIVMLVEQPAAAATTAAESPAMTPNYPHAQQKS
;
A
#
# COMPACT_ATOMS: atom_id res chain seq x y z
N MET A 1 -8.97 -0.79 29.30
CA MET A 1 -9.33 -0.95 27.87
C MET A 1 -8.11 -1.49 27.14
N LYS A 2 -8.12 -2.73 26.66
CA LYS A 2 -6.99 -3.27 25.88
C LYS A 2 -7.14 -2.78 24.43
N THR A 3 -6.25 -1.90 24.01
CA THR A 3 -6.16 -1.42 22.63
C THR A 3 -5.56 -2.53 21.76
N HIS A 4 -6.40 -3.37 21.16
CA HIS A 4 -5.99 -4.41 20.21
C HIS A 4 -5.62 -3.76 18.86
N TRP A 5 -4.45 -3.11 18.78
CA TRP A 5 -3.89 -2.69 17.51
C TRP A 5 -3.21 -3.89 16.85
N ARG A 6 -3.51 -4.11 15.56
CA ARG A 6 -2.85 -5.12 14.74
C ARG A 6 -1.44 -4.68 14.39
N MET A 7 -0.50 -5.62 14.41
CA MET A 7 0.90 -5.35 14.11
C MET A 7 1.05 -4.86 12.66
N SER A 8 0.30 -5.46 11.73
CA SER A 8 0.22 -5.01 10.33
C SER A 8 -0.23 -3.56 10.20
N SER A 9 -1.21 -3.11 10.99
CA SER A 9 -1.68 -1.73 10.95
C SER A 9 -0.60 -0.75 11.45
N VAL A 10 0.11 -1.11 12.52
CA VAL A 10 1.21 -0.28 13.05
C VAL A 10 2.36 -0.21 12.03
N ASN A 11 2.76 -1.35 11.47
CA ASN A 11 3.81 -1.41 10.46
C ASN A 11 3.41 -0.64 9.18
N GLY A 12 2.17 -0.79 8.72
CA GLY A 12 1.62 -0.04 7.60
C GLY A 12 1.68 1.48 7.80
N VAL A 13 1.50 1.99 9.02
CA VAL A 13 1.65 3.42 9.32
C VAL A 13 3.10 3.87 9.19
N PHE A 14 4.07 3.08 9.67
CA PHE A 14 5.49 3.39 9.49
C PHE A 14 5.89 3.39 8.01
N LEU A 15 5.38 2.42 7.24
CA LEU A 15 5.56 2.41 5.80
C LEU A 15 4.97 3.66 5.15
N ALA A 16 3.73 4.03 5.48
CA ALA A 16 3.10 5.23 4.95
C ALA A 16 3.90 6.49 5.31
N ALA A 17 4.39 6.60 6.55
CA ALA A 17 5.21 7.72 7.00
C ALA A 17 6.54 7.85 6.24
N TYR A 18 7.07 6.76 5.69
CA TYR A 18 8.26 6.78 4.84
C TYR A 18 7.94 6.97 3.35
N PHE A 19 7.05 6.16 2.80
CA PHE A 19 6.78 6.12 1.36
C PHE A 19 6.01 7.34 0.88
N VAL A 20 5.01 7.82 1.64
CA VAL A 20 4.20 8.98 1.23
C VAL A 20 5.08 10.21 0.98
N PRO A 21 5.90 10.70 1.94
CA PRO A 21 6.74 11.86 1.67
C PRO A 21 7.82 11.57 0.63
N THR A 22 8.52 10.43 0.72
CA THR A 22 9.60 10.09 -0.22
C THR A 22 9.11 10.08 -1.67
N TRP A 23 8.00 9.40 -1.94
CA TRP A 23 7.50 9.24 -3.30
C TRP A 23 6.74 10.48 -3.80
N LEU A 24 6.12 11.27 -2.90
CA LEU A 24 5.57 12.57 -3.26
C LEU A 24 6.66 13.55 -3.70
N ILE A 25 7.79 13.61 -2.99
CA ILE A 25 8.93 14.48 -3.38
C ILE A 25 9.43 14.10 -4.77
N VAL A 26 9.59 12.80 -5.03
CA VAL A 26 10.02 12.33 -6.36
C VAL A 26 9.03 12.73 -7.45
N ALA A 27 7.73 12.51 -7.22
CA ALA A 27 6.71 12.88 -8.19
C ALA A 27 6.64 14.40 -8.42
N PHE A 28 6.80 15.19 -7.36
CA PHE A 28 6.84 16.65 -7.45
C PHE A 28 8.06 17.13 -8.24
N ASN A 29 9.24 16.55 -8.01
CA ASN A 29 10.45 16.88 -8.79
C ASN A 29 10.26 16.56 -10.27
N ILE A 30 9.64 15.42 -10.60
CA ILE A 30 9.29 15.06 -11.99
C ILE A 30 8.30 16.07 -12.59
N MET A 31 7.32 16.54 -11.82
CA MET A 31 6.36 17.54 -12.30
C MET A 31 7.04 18.88 -12.64
N VAL A 32 8.04 19.29 -11.87
CA VAL A 32 8.80 20.54 -12.11
C VAL A 32 9.81 20.38 -13.25
N SER A 33 10.56 19.28 -13.27
CA SER A 33 11.59 19.01 -14.29
C SER A 33 11.64 17.53 -14.64
N PRO A 34 10.83 17.06 -15.61
CA PRO A 34 10.66 15.63 -15.89
C PRO A 34 11.95 14.93 -16.30
N ILE A 35 12.79 15.60 -17.10
CA ILE A 35 14.04 15.01 -17.57
C ILE A 35 15.04 14.96 -16.42
N HIS A 36 15.29 16.09 -15.75
CA HIS A 36 16.31 16.14 -14.69
C HIS A 36 15.98 15.20 -13.53
N ALA A 37 14.74 15.23 -13.05
CA ALA A 37 14.30 14.39 -11.93
C ALA A 37 14.23 12.89 -12.26
N LEU A 38 14.16 12.53 -13.55
CA LEU A 38 14.29 11.14 -13.97
C LEU A 38 15.72 10.62 -13.79
N TYR A 39 16.73 11.49 -13.89
CA TYR A 39 18.14 11.14 -13.66
C TYR A 39 18.60 11.32 -12.20
N ASP A 40 17.71 11.71 -11.29
CA ASP A 40 18.01 11.69 -9.86
C ASP A 40 18.20 10.24 -9.37
N ARG A 41 18.98 10.07 -8.29
CA ARG A 41 19.31 8.75 -7.70
C ARG A 41 18.12 7.79 -7.53
N PRO A 42 16.90 8.23 -7.15
CA PRO A 42 15.74 7.33 -7.01
C PRO A 42 15.17 6.77 -8.32
N ASN A 43 15.59 7.31 -9.47
CA ASN A 43 15.02 6.99 -10.79
C ASN A 43 16.10 6.73 -11.87
N ILE A 44 17.37 7.06 -11.61
CA ILE A 44 18.46 7.01 -12.60
C ILE A 44 18.59 5.66 -13.30
N ALA A 45 18.42 4.56 -12.56
CA ALA A 45 18.44 3.22 -13.10
C ALA A 45 17.34 3.00 -14.15
N VAL A 46 16.13 3.49 -13.89
CA VAL A 46 15.00 3.43 -14.82
C VAL A 46 15.28 4.30 -16.04
N ALA A 47 15.85 5.50 -15.83
CA ALA A 47 16.21 6.43 -16.90
C ALA A 47 17.18 5.80 -17.91
N ILE A 48 18.30 5.27 -17.41
CA ILE A 48 19.34 4.65 -18.24
C ILE A 48 18.79 3.39 -18.90
N PHE A 49 18.14 2.50 -18.13
CA PHE A 49 17.59 1.26 -18.66
C PHE A 49 16.64 1.52 -19.83
N VAL A 50 15.67 2.43 -19.64
CA VAL A 50 14.67 2.72 -20.66
C VAL A 50 15.30 3.43 -21.86
N SER A 51 16.24 4.35 -21.63
CA SER A 51 16.99 5.03 -22.69
C SER A 51 17.76 4.03 -23.56
N ASP A 52 18.53 3.14 -22.93
CA ASP A 52 19.42 2.21 -23.62
C ASP A 52 18.68 1.08 -24.33
N HIS A 53 17.55 0.61 -23.79
CA HIS A 53 16.84 -0.55 -24.37
C HIS A 53 15.76 -0.15 -25.37
N PHE A 54 15.15 1.03 -25.22
CA PHE A 54 14.07 1.48 -26.10
C PHE A 54 14.47 2.63 -27.04
N HIS A 55 15.69 3.15 -26.92
CA HIS A 55 16.21 4.26 -27.74
C HIS A 55 15.24 5.44 -27.79
N LEU A 56 14.74 5.86 -26.62
CA LEU A 56 13.68 6.85 -26.54
C LEU A 56 14.12 8.24 -26.99
N ALA A 57 13.30 8.88 -27.83
CA ALA A 57 13.39 10.32 -28.08
C ALA A 57 13.02 11.11 -26.82
N ALA A 58 13.48 12.37 -26.73
CA ALA A 58 13.27 13.21 -25.54
C ALA A 58 11.80 13.30 -25.09
N THR A 59 10.85 13.39 -26.03
CA THR A 59 9.42 13.43 -25.71
C THR A 59 8.90 12.13 -25.10
N ALA A 60 9.42 10.97 -25.52
CA ALA A 60 9.08 9.68 -24.95
C ALA A 60 9.68 9.51 -23.55
N THR A 61 10.91 9.98 -23.33
CA THR A 61 11.55 10.01 -21.99
C THR A 61 10.74 10.84 -20.99
N VAL A 62 10.21 11.99 -21.41
CA VAL A 62 9.30 12.81 -20.59
C VAL A 62 8.03 12.02 -20.24
N ARG A 63 7.41 11.33 -21.20
CA ARG A 63 6.21 10.51 -20.93
C ARG A 63 6.52 9.38 -19.94
N THR A 64 7.66 8.71 -20.07
CA THR A 64 8.12 7.69 -19.12
C THR A 64 8.26 8.27 -17.72
N ALA A 65 8.85 9.47 -17.57
CA ALA A 65 8.95 10.14 -16.29
C ALA A 65 7.57 10.40 -15.67
N TRP A 66 6.61 10.90 -16.46
CA TRP A 66 5.24 11.11 -15.99
C TRP A 66 4.53 9.82 -15.59
N LEU A 67 4.72 8.73 -16.33
CA LEU A 67 4.17 7.41 -15.98
C LEU A 67 4.78 6.89 -14.68
N LEU A 68 6.10 7.06 -14.48
CA LEU A 68 6.77 6.69 -13.24
C LEU A 68 6.28 7.53 -12.05
N ALA A 69 6.11 8.84 -12.24
CA ALA A 69 5.54 9.73 -11.23
C ALA A 69 4.11 9.32 -10.88
N LEU A 70 3.26 9.03 -11.87
CA LEU A 70 1.90 8.57 -11.66
C LEU A 70 1.86 7.25 -10.89
N ALA A 71 2.72 6.29 -11.25
CA ALA A 71 2.83 5.02 -10.55
C ALA A 71 3.21 5.23 -9.07
N LYS A 72 4.20 6.08 -8.80
CA LYS A 72 4.62 6.42 -7.43
C LYS A 72 3.52 7.18 -6.66
N LEU A 73 2.84 8.14 -7.29
CA LEU A 73 1.71 8.86 -6.69
C LEU A 73 0.55 7.93 -6.34
N THR A 74 0.28 6.92 -7.17
CA THR A 74 -0.79 5.95 -6.91
C THR A 74 -0.53 5.20 -5.60
N VAL A 75 0.69 4.70 -5.40
CA VAL A 75 1.07 4.02 -4.15
C VAL A 75 0.99 4.97 -2.95
N ALA A 76 1.51 6.19 -3.09
CA ALA A 76 1.41 7.20 -2.03
C ALA A 76 -0.05 7.53 -1.68
N ALA A 77 -0.93 7.61 -2.68
CA ALA A 77 -2.36 7.85 -2.48
C ALA A 77 -3.04 6.71 -1.72
N PHE A 78 -2.75 5.44 -2.06
CA PHE A 78 -3.31 4.30 -1.32
C PHE A 78 -2.78 4.23 0.12
N PHE A 79 -1.51 4.55 0.37
CA PHE A 79 -1.00 4.70 1.74
C PHE A 79 -1.69 5.83 2.50
N ALA A 80 -1.92 6.98 1.86
CA ALA A 80 -2.64 8.10 2.46
C ALA A 80 -4.10 7.73 2.78
N VAL A 81 -4.78 7.04 1.86
CA VAL A 81 -6.13 6.49 2.09
C VAL A 81 -6.13 5.50 3.24
N PHE A 82 -5.17 4.57 3.28
CA PHE A 82 -5.02 3.63 4.40
C PHE A 82 -4.93 4.37 5.74
N VAL A 83 -4.03 5.37 5.85
CA VAL A 83 -3.88 6.17 7.08
C VAL A 83 -5.16 6.92 7.41
N ALA A 84 -5.82 7.54 6.42
CA ALA A 84 -7.08 8.25 6.61
C ALA A 84 -8.18 7.32 7.14
N LEU A 85 -8.34 6.12 6.55
CA LEU A 85 -9.31 5.12 7.00
C LEU A 85 -9.00 4.61 8.41
N LEU A 86 -7.70 4.49 8.75
CA LEU A 86 -7.24 4.04 10.06
C LEU A 86 -7.56 5.04 11.18
N THR A 87 -7.59 6.35 10.88
CA THR A 87 -8.02 7.37 11.85
C THR A 87 -9.50 7.23 12.24
N ARG A 88 -10.32 6.64 11.38
CA ARG A 88 -11.77 6.50 11.60
C ARG A 88 -12.08 5.21 12.38
N PRO A 89 -12.55 5.28 13.65
CA PRO A 89 -12.74 4.10 14.49
C PRO A 89 -13.73 3.08 13.92
N SER A 90 -14.73 3.55 13.17
CA SER A 90 -15.76 2.70 12.54
C SER A 90 -15.21 1.80 11.45
N ILE A 91 -14.18 2.24 10.72
CA ILE A 91 -13.58 1.49 9.60
C ILE A 91 -12.43 0.62 10.09
N ARG A 92 -11.67 1.12 11.07
CA ARG A 92 -10.61 0.35 11.73
C ARG A 92 -11.11 -0.94 12.37
N LYS A 93 -12.31 -0.92 13.00
CA LYS A 93 -12.88 -2.10 13.68
C LYS A 93 -13.40 -3.17 12.72
N THR A 94 -13.73 -2.81 11.48
CA THR A 94 -14.26 -3.73 10.46
C THR A 94 -13.21 -4.27 9.51
N GLY A 95 -11.95 -3.83 9.63
CA GLY A 95 -10.85 -4.25 8.74
C GLY A 95 -10.85 -3.56 7.37
N GLY A 96 -11.70 -2.57 7.14
CA GLY A 96 -11.83 -1.90 5.83
C GLY A 96 -10.58 -1.12 5.36
N CYS A 97 -9.60 -0.92 6.24
CA CYS A 97 -8.32 -0.31 5.87
C CYS A 97 -7.35 -1.30 5.18
N ASP A 98 -7.53 -2.61 5.36
CA ASP A 98 -6.58 -3.63 4.89
C ASP A 98 -6.52 -3.73 3.37
N GLU A 99 -7.62 -3.44 2.68
CA GLU A 99 -7.68 -3.45 1.22
C GLU A 99 -6.80 -2.35 0.62
N ALA A 100 -6.90 -1.12 1.15
CA ALA A 100 -6.07 -0.01 0.72
C ALA A 100 -4.58 -0.29 1.00
N LEU A 101 -4.25 -0.87 2.16
CA LEU A 101 -2.89 -1.28 2.49
C LEU A 101 -2.40 -2.37 1.53
N GLY A 102 -3.21 -3.40 1.26
CA GLY A 102 -2.88 -4.47 0.33
C GLY A 102 -2.56 -3.95 -1.07
N ILE A 103 -3.39 -3.05 -1.61
CA ILE A 103 -3.17 -2.44 -2.93
C ILE A 103 -1.86 -1.65 -2.95
N ALA A 104 -1.59 -0.83 -1.91
CA ALA A 104 -0.34 -0.08 -1.81
C ALA A 104 0.87 -1.01 -1.79
N LEU A 105 0.81 -2.10 -1.02
CA LEU A 105 1.89 -3.08 -0.91
C LEU A 105 2.12 -3.81 -2.24
N THR A 106 1.06 -4.23 -2.94
CA THR A 106 1.19 -4.92 -4.22
C THR A 106 1.82 -4.02 -5.28
N ILE A 107 1.26 -2.84 -5.50
CA ILE A 107 1.75 -1.92 -6.54
C ILE A 107 3.15 -1.42 -6.18
N GLY A 108 3.37 -1.04 -4.92
CA GLY A 108 4.69 -0.62 -4.44
C GLY A 108 5.74 -1.70 -4.64
N SER A 109 5.43 -2.96 -4.30
CA SER A 109 6.38 -4.06 -4.44
C SER A 109 6.74 -4.31 -5.90
N VAL A 110 5.76 -4.24 -6.81
CA VAL A 110 6.01 -4.38 -8.25
C VAL A 110 6.92 -3.26 -8.77
N ILE A 111 6.66 -2.01 -8.39
CA ILE A 111 7.48 -0.86 -8.80
C ILE A 111 8.90 -0.99 -8.26
N SER A 112 9.07 -1.27 -6.97
CA SER A 112 10.39 -1.42 -6.34
C SER A 112 11.14 -2.61 -6.93
N PHE A 113 10.48 -3.74 -7.15
CA PHE A 113 11.10 -4.91 -7.78
C PHE A 113 11.54 -4.62 -9.21
N ALA A 114 10.68 -4.03 -10.05
CA ALA A 114 11.02 -3.68 -11.42
C ALA A 114 12.20 -2.69 -11.47
N SER A 115 12.19 -1.68 -10.60
CA SER A 115 13.26 -0.68 -10.49
C SER A 115 14.57 -1.29 -9.99
N MET A 116 14.52 -2.24 -9.05
CA MET A 116 15.68 -3.01 -8.60
C MET A 116 16.28 -3.85 -9.74
N VAL A 117 15.44 -4.53 -10.53
CA VAL A 117 15.88 -5.32 -11.69
C VAL A 117 16.54 -4.42 -12.73
N MET A 118 15.93 -3.28 -13.06
CA MET A 118 16.52 -2.29 -13.97
C MET A 118 17.87 -1.78 -13.47
N ALA A 119 17.98 -1.46 -12.17
CA ALA A 119 19.24 -1.05 -11.56
C ALA A 119 20.32 -2.13 -11.62
N SER A 120 19.94 -3.39 -11.39
CA SER A 120 20.84 -4.54 -11.53
C SER A 120 21.34 -4.70 -12.98
N LYS A 121 20.52 -4.42 -13.99
CA LYS A 121 20.90 -4.52 -15.41
C LYS A 121 21.85 -3.41 -15.85
N VAL A 122 21.67 -2.21 -15.32
CA VAL A 122 22.50 -1.03 -15.67
C VAL A 122 23.79 -0.96 -14.84
N GLY A 123 23.87 -1.69 -13.72
CA GLY A 123 25.05 -1.68 -12.84
C GLY A 123 25.04 -0.56 -11.78
N GLU A 124 23.89 0.09 -11.58
CA GLU A 124 23.70 1.15 -10.58
C GLU A 124 23.51 0.55 -9.18
N ALA A 125 24.60 0.18 -8.52
CA ALA A 125 24.57 -0.51 -7.22
C ALA A 125 23.83 0.27 -6.13
N GLU A 126 23.93 1.59 -6.13
CA GLU A 126 23.27 2.46 -5.16
C GLU A 126 21.74 2.51 -5.38
N ALA A 127 21.29 2.61 -6.63
CA ALA A 127 19.87 2.53 -6.96
C ALA A 127 19.30 1.12 -6.69
N MET A 128 20.08 0.08 -6.99
CA MET A 128 19.72 -1.31 -6.69
C MET A 128 19.50 -1.52 -5.19
N ARG A 129 20.42 -1.04 -4.35
CA ARG A 129 20.29 -1.12 -2.88
C ARG A 129 19.06 -0.36 -2.39
N LEU A 130 18.81 0.85 -2.91
CA LEU A 130 17.63 1.64 -2.56
C LEU A 130 16.34 0.85 -2.83
N HIS A 131 16.15 0.38 -4.06
CA HIS A 131 14.94 -0.33 -4.43
C HIS A 131 14.81 -1.70 -3.75
N ALA A 132 15.93 -2.37 -3.45
CA ALA A 132 15.93 -3.59 -2.64
C ALA A 132 15.44 -3.30 -1.21
N THR A 133 15.89 -2.20 -0.59
CA THR A 133 15.42 -1.81 0.75
C THR A 133 13.94 -1.44 0.74
N GLU A 134 13.47 -0.68 -0.26
CA GLU A 134 12.05 -0.36 -0.42
C GLU A 134 11.22 -1.64 -0.59
N LEU A 135 11.67 -2.59 -1.41
CA LEU A 135 11.01 -3.87 -1.62
C LEU A 135 10.94 -4.70 -0.33
N LEU A 136 12.03 -4.78 0.44
CA LEU A 136 12.06 -5.51 1.71
C LEU A 136 11.09 -4.92 2.75
N LEU A 137 10.99 -3.59 2.82
CA LEU A 137 10.03 -2.92 3.71
C LEU A 137 8.57 -3.28 3.35
N LEU A 138 8.26 -3.27 2.05
CA LEU A 138 6.92 -3.59 1.54
C LEU A 138 6.59 -5.07 1.75
N LEU A 139 7.50 -5.98 1.35
CA LEU A 139 7.31 -7.42 1.53
C LEU A 139 7.23 -7.81 3.01
N GLY A 140 8.03 -7.20 3.88
CA GLY A 140 7.98 -7.46 5.32
C GLY A 140 6.59 -7.17 5.89
N THR A 141 5.96 -6.08 5.47
CA THR A 141 4.59 -5.73 5.89
C THR A 141 3.56 -6.67 5.28
N ALA A 142 3.71 -7.04 4.01
CA ALA A 142 2.84 -8.00 3.35
C ALA A 142 2.87 -9.37 4.04
N ILE A 143 4.06 -9.85 4.44
CA ILE A 143 4.22 -11.11 5.19
C ILE A 143 3.51 -11.02 6.54
N VAL A 144 3.69 -9.91 7.28
CA VAL A 144 2.99 -9.73 8.57
C VAL A 144 1.47 -9.75 8.36
N MET A 145 0.94 -9.10 7.32
CA MET A 145 -0.49 -9.16 6.99
C MET A 145 -0.99 -10.57 6.65
N LEU A 146 -0.17 -11.38 5.98
CA LEU A 146 -0.52 -12.76 5.61
C LEU A 146 -0.53 -13.70 6.82
N VAL A 147 0.36 -13.48 7.79
CA VAL A 147 0.50 -14.34 8.97
C VAL A 147 -0.43 -13.91 10.11
N GLU A 148 -0.73 -12.61 10.21
CA GLU A 148 -1.61 -12.08 11.24
C GLU A 148 -3.08 -12.43 10.95
N GLN A 149 -3.74 -13.10 11.89
CA GLN A 149 -5.15 -13.45 11.74
C GLN A 149 -6.01 -12.20 11.44
N PRO A 150 -6.95 -12.28 10.48
CA PRO A 150 -7.88 -11.20 10.22
C PRO A 150 -8.60 -10.83 11.51
N ALA A 151 -8.84 -9.53 11.74
CA ALA A 151 -9.69 -9.10 12.84
C ALA A 151 -11.00 -9.86 12.69
N ALA A 152 -11.33 -10.73 13.64
CA ALA A 152 -12.59 -11.44 13.62
C ALA A 152 -13.66 -10.38 13.46
N ALA A 153 -14.35 -10.38 12.30
CA ALA A 153 -15.55 -9.61 12.16
C ALA A 153 -16.37 -10.03 13.38
N ALA A 154 -16.67 -9.07 14.25
CA ALA A 154 -17.72 -9.27 15.22
C ALA A 154 -18.99 -9.36 14.38
N THR A 155 -19.18 -10.50 13.71
CA THR A 155 -20.46 -11.02 13.35
C THR A 155 -21.14 -11.05 14.70
N THR A 156 -21.89 -9.99 14.94
CA THR A 156 -23.10 -10.08 15.71
C THR A 156 -23.91 -11.12 14.94
N ALA A 157 -23.61 -12.40 15.19
CA ALA A 157 -24.64 -13.35 15.41
C ALA A 157 -25.39 -12.74 16.59
N ALA A 158 -26.30 -11.83 16.24
CA ALA A 158 -27.52 -11.71 16.96
C ALA A 158 -28.01 -13.15 16.99
N GLU A 159 -27.68 -13.81 18.10
CA GLU A 159 -28.53 -14.78 18.74
C GLU A 159 -29.94 -14.25 18.51
N SER A 160 -30.56 -14.76 17.43
CA SER A 160 -31.97 -14.53 17.17
C SER A 160 -32.60 -15.04 18.45
N PRO A 161 -33.19 -14.19 19.30
CA PRO A 161 -33.80 -14.69 20.52
C PRO A 161 -34.82 -15.70 20.01
N ALA A 162 -34.58 -16.98 20.34
CA ALA A 162 -35.49 -18.04 19.99
C ALA A 162 -36.87 -17.56 20.40
N MET A 163 -37.71 -17.27 19.41
CA MET A 163 -39.06 -16.82 19.63
C MET A 163 -39.77 -18.01 20.28
N THR A 164 -39.73 -18.08 21.61
CA THR A 164 -40.53 -18.98 22.39
C THR A 164 -41.98 -18.54 22.17
N PRO A 165 -42.83 -19.36 21.52
CA PRO A 165 -44.24 -19.05 21.47
C PRO A 165 -44.74 -19.14 22.91
N ASN A 166 -45.01 -17.97 23.51
CA ASN A 166 -45.70 -17.89 24.78
C ASN A 166 -47.13 -18.40 24.56
N TYR A 167 -47.35 -19.71 24.74
CA TYR A 167 -48.69 -20.27 24.80
C TYR A 167 -49.26 -19.95 26.18
N PRO A 168 -50.30 -19.09 26.29
CA PRO A 168 -51.02 -18.97 27.55
C PRO A 168 -51.70 -20.31 27.84
N HIS A 169 -51.37 -20.89 29.00
CA HIS A 169 -52.09 -22.03 29.54
C HIS A 169 -53.58 -21.69 29.62
N ALA A 170 -54.38 -22.23 28.71
CA ALA A 170 -55.82 -22.29 28.89
C ALA A 170 -56.08 -23.21 30.09
N GLN A 171 -56.35 -22.60 31.25
CA GLN A 171 -56.96 -23.29 32.37
C GLN A 171 -58.33 -23.80 31.91
N GLN A 172 -58.42 -25.07 31.50
CA GLN A 172 -59.70 -25.76 31.45
C GLN A 172 -60.14 -26.05 32.89
N LYS A 173 -61.05 -25.20 33.37
CA LYS A 173 -61.96 -25.53 34.48
C LYS A 173 -63.21 -26.21 33.90
N SER A 174 -63.68 -27.19 34.67
CA SER A 174 -64.90 -28.01 34.56
C SER A 174 -64.83 -29.22 33.65
#